data_AF-A0A8S3EBQ3-F1
#
_entry.id   AF-A0A8S3EBQ3-F1
#
_cell.length_a   1.000
_cell.length_b   1.000
_cell.length_c   1.000
_cell.angle_alpha   90.00
_cell.angle_beta   90.00
_cell.angle_gamma   90.00
#
_symmetry.space_group_name_H-M   'P 1'
#
loop_
_entity.id
_entity.type
_entity.pdbx_description
1 polymer ?
#
loop_
_entity_poly.entity_id
_entity_poly.type
_entity_poly.pdbx_seq_one_letter_code
_entity_poly.pdbx_strand_id
1 'polypeptide(L)' 'PTYGDLNHLVSATMSGVTTCLRFPGQLNADLRKLAVNMVPFPRLHFFMPGFAPLTARG' A
#
# COMPACT_ATOMS: atom_id res chain seq x y z
N PRO A 1 7.97 -20.38 -5.99
CA PRO A 1 7.54 -19.00 -6.28
C PRO A 1 8.17 -18.48 -7.56
N THR A 2 7.35 -18.29 -8.58
CA THR A 2 7.77 -17.64 -9.82
C THR A 2 7.65 -16.12 -9.69
N TYR A 3 8.27 -15.35 -10.60
CA TYR A 3 8.04 -13.91 -10.67
C TYR A 3 6.56 -13.55 -10.80
N GLY A 4 5.72 -14.43 -11.37
CA GLY A 4 4.27 -14.23 -11.44
C GLY A 4 3.60 -14.22 -10.05
N ASP A 5 4.04 -15.07 -9.13
CA ASP A 5 3.52 -15.14 -7.77
C ASP A 5 3.92 -13.90 -6.96
N LEU A 6 5.17 -13.45 -7.13
CA LEU A 6 5.70 -12.24 -6.50
C LEU A 6 5.02 -10.98 -7.02
N ASN A 7 4.88 -10.87 -8.35
CA ASN A 7 4.22 -9.73 -8.98
C ASN A 7 2.75 -9.63 -8.56
N HIS A 8 2.07 -10.76 -8.32
CA HIS A 8 0.71 -10.75 -7.82
C HIS A 8 0.62 -10.26 -6.36
N LEU A 9 1.53 -10.70 -5.49
CA LEU A 9 1.56 -10.24 -4.11
C LEU A 9 1.82 -8.72 -4.03
N VAL A 10 2.78 -8.25 -4.82
CA VAL A 10 3.13 -6.83 -4.92
C VAL A 10 1.97 -6.03 -5.50
N SER A 11 1.31 -6.52 -6.56
CA SER A 11 0.18 -5.82 -7.18
C SER A 11 -1.03 -5.74 -6.25
N ALA A 12 -1.32 -6.77 -5.45
CA ALA A 12 -2.37 -6.73 -4.44
C ALA A 12 -2.07 -5.69 -3.35
N THR A 13 -0.83 -5.66 -2.85
CA THR A 13 -0.39 -4.69 -1.83
C THR A 13 -0.45 -3.25 -2.37
N MET A 14 0.07 -3.02 -3.57
CA MET A 14 0.04 -1.71 -4.23
C MET A 14 -1.39 -1.26 -4.58
N SER A 15 -2.27 -2.21 -4.91
CA SER A 15 -3.68 -1.93 -5.09
C SER A 15 -4.32 -1.43 -3.78
N GLY A 16 -4.02 -2.07 -2.64
CA GLY A 16 -4.46 -1.60 -1.32
C GLY A 16 -4.02 -0.17 -1.02
N VAL A 17 -2.73 0.15 -1.22
CA VAL A 17 -2.17 1.50 -0.98
C VAL A 17 -2.85 2.57 -1.84
N THR A 18 -3.22 2.24 -3.08
CA THR A 18 -3.87 3.18 -4.01
C THR A 18 -5.40 3.17 -3.95
N THR A 19 -6.01 2.33 -3.11
CA THR A 19 -7.48 2.22 -3.00
C THR A 19 -8.09 3.56 -2.56
N CYS A 20 -7.42 4.28 -1.65
CA CYS A 20 -7.85 5.60 -1.17
C CYS A 20 -7.96 6.67 -2.28
N LEU A 21 -7.23 6.53 -3.39
CA LEU A 21 -7.31 7.42 -4.55
C LEU A 21 -8.38 7.00 -5.56
N ARG A 22 -8.70 5.70 -5.61
CA ARG A 22 -9.63 5.11 -6.59
C ARG A 22 -11.07 5.05 -6.08
N PHE A 23 -11.26 4.98 -4.77
CA PHE A 23 -12.56 4.92 -4.14
C PHE A 23 -12.65 6.00 -3.06
N PRO A 24 -13.74 6.80 -3.04
CA PRO A 24 -13.91 7.84 -2.04
C PRO A 24 -14.04 7.21 -0.64
N GLY A 25 -13.07 7.47 0.23
CA GLY A 25 -13.00 6.97 1.61
C GLY A 25 -12.53 8.04 2.60
N GLN A 26 -13.00 7.98 3.84
CA GLN A 26 -12.79 9.03 4.85
C GLN A 26 -11.38 9.06 5.47
N LEU A 27 -10.60 7.98 5.39
CA LEU A 27 -9.28 7.85 6.04
C LEU A 27 -8.16 7.69 4.99
N ASN A 28 -7.13 8.55 5.06
CA ASN A 28 -5.96 8.57 4.16
C ASN A 28 -6.25 8.74 2.64
N ALA A 29 -7.29 9.52 2.30
CA ALA A 29 -7.77 9.80 0.94
C ALA A 29 -6.74 10.38 -0.06
N ASP A 30 -5.54 10.78 0.40
CA ASP A 30 -4.50 11.37 -0.44
C ASP A 30 -3.11 10.85 -0.07
N LEU A 31 -2.28 10.59 -1.09
CA LEU A 31 -0.84 10.32 -0.94
C LEU A 31 -0.13 11.39 -0.09
N ARG A 32 -0.61 12.64 -0.16
CA ARG A 32 -0.10 13.76 0.64
C ARG A 32 -0.40 13.59 2.13
N LYS A 33 -1.57 13.07 2.49
CA LYS A 33 -1.95 12.78 3.89
C LYS A 33 -1.16 11.60 4.44
N LEU A 34 -0.95 10.59 3.59
CA LEU A 34 -0.10 9.44 3.89
C LEU A 34 1.34 9.88 4.18
N ALA A 35 1.90 10.76 3.35
CA ALA A 35 3.23 11.32 3.54
C ALA A 35 3.32 12.19 4.81
N VAL A 36 2.36 13.06 5.07
CA VAL A 36 2.36 13.92 6.27
C VAL A 36 2.23 13.12 7.56
N ASN A 37 1.42 12.06 7.57
CA ASN A 37 1.18 11.27 8.78
C ASN A 37 2.35 10.31 9.10
N MET A 38 3.05 9.82 8.10
CA MET A 38 4.07 8.78 8.29
C MET A 38 5.51 9.23 8.03
N VAL A 39 5.74 10.47 7.55
CA VAL A 39 7.07 11.07 7.37
C VAL A 39 7.27 12.21 8.37
N PRO A 40 7.73 11.92 9.61
CA PRO A 40 8.06 12.96 10.58
C PRO A 40 9.34 13.75 10.21
N PHE A 41 10.21 13.18 9.36
CA PHE A 41 11.43 13.81 8.87
C PHE A 41 11.63 13.60 7.36
N PRO A 42 12.00 14.61 6.57
CA PRO A 42 12.08 14.50 5.10
C PRO A 42 13.00 13.38 4.56
N ARG A 43 14.04 13.01 5.34
CA ARG A 43 14.98 11.93 4.97
C ARG A 43 14.46 10.53 5.32
N LEU A 44 13.41 10.42 6.14
CA LEU A 44 12.80 9.15 6.57
C LEU A 44 11.46 8.95 5.84
N HIS A 45 11.51 8.90 4.51
CA HIS A 45 10.33 8.74 3.65
C HIS A 45 10.15 7.31 3.10
N PHE A 46 11.01 6.37 3.53
CA PHE A 46 10.89 4.96 3.13
C PHE A 46 9.82 4.27 3.97
N PHE A 47 8.69 3.94 3.35
CA PHE A 47 7.60 3.22 4.01
C PHE A 47 7.83 1.71 3.97
N MET A 48 7.43 1.04 5.05
CA MET A 48 7.34 -0.41 5.11
C MET A 48 5.88 -0.84 4.87
N PRO A 49 5.53 -1.35 3.68
CA PRO A 49 4.19 -1.85 3.41
C PRO A 49 3.97 -3.21 4.09
N GLY A 50 2.86 -3.37 4.79
CA GLY A 50 2.38 -4.64 5.32
C GLY A 50 0.98 -4.94 4.78
N PHE A 51 0.74 -6.16 4.31
CA PHE A 51 -0.54 -6.57 3.77
C PHE A 51 -1.06 -7.83 4.47
N ALA A 52 -2.27 -7.73 5.00
CA ALA A 52 -3.04 -8.84 5.54
C ALA A 52 -4.52 -8.61 5.19
N PRO A 53 -5.29 -9.67 4.85
CA PRO A 53 -4.94 -11.09 4.89
C PRO A 53 -4.19 -11.59 3.64
N LEU A 54 -3.28 -12.55 3.83
CA LEU A 54 -2.71 -13.35 2.74
C LEU A 54 -3.59 -14.60 2.56
N THR A 55 -4.60 -14.51 1.71
CA THR A 55 -5.41 -15.68 1.36
C THR A 55 -4.69 -16.53 0.31
N ALA A 56 -4.72 -17.85 0.47
CA ALA A 56 -4.35 -18.76 -0.61
C ALA A 56 -5.25 -18.49 -1.81
N ARG A 57 -4.67 -18.50 -3.01
CA ARG A 57 -5.48 -18.63 -4.23
C ARG A 57 -6.12 -20.02 -4.17
N GLY A 58 -7.46 -20.05 -4.16
CA GLY A 58 -8.24 -21.29 -4.19
C GLY A 58 -7.89 -22.15 -5.40
#